data_AF-A0A8T4QDR0-F1
#
_entry.id   AF-A0A8T4QDR0-F1
#
_cell.length_a   1.000
_cell.length_b   1.000
_cell.length_c   1.000
_cell.angle_alpha   90.00
_cell.angle_beta   90.00
_cell.angle_gamma   90.00
#
_symmetry.space_group_name_H-M   'P 1'
#
loop_
_entity.id
_entity.type
_entity.pdbx_description
1 polymer ?
#
loop_
_entity_poly.entity_id
_entity_poly.type
_entity_poly.pdbx_seq_one_letter_code
_entity_poly.pdbx_strand_id
1 'polypeptide(L)'
;MRRRELLQKLAGIQTMGSVMDILKVDKRMAIYYIHRLRKEGYVKTKRQSNNRRVYNISLENKLGGKSYYEIINQHSPIKISTPVIYRIYGKEPSLEETLIYAIKTKSIRTILASLALFGKIINWVELYNIAKKNNIERQVGALYDLARQIMKVRKMSPKFRSSTLPKEKYKFEYVVPKLKSRDFTGIEKIWKIYLPFNKKDLEEYK
;
A
#
# COMPACT_ATOMS: atom_id res chain seq x y z
N MET A 1 -10.99 -22.47 -1.62
CA MET A 1 -9.82 -22.92 -2.42
C MET A 1 -8.74 -21.85 -2.39
N ARG A 2 -7.49 -22.23 -2.09
CA ARG A 2 -6.37 -21.27 -2.05
C ARG A 2 -5.96 -20.90 -3.48
N ARG A 3 -5.48 -19.66 -3.69
CA ARG A 3 -5.11 -19.14 -5.03
C ARG A 3 -4.14 -20.05 -5.80
N ARG A 4 -3.13 -20.58 -5.11
CA ARG A 4 -2.10 -21.45 -5.70
C ARG A 4 -2.69 -22.73 -6.28
N GLU A 5 -3.62 -23.36 -5.57
CA GLU A 5 -4.34 -24.55 -6.03
C GLU A 5 -5.18 -24.25 -7.28
N LEU A 6 -5.84 -23.10 -7.29
CA LEU A 6 -6.70 -22.69 -8.40
C LEU A 6 -5.88 -22.38 -9.66
N LEU A 7 -4.74 -21.71 -9.50
CA LEU A 7 -3.79 -21.47 -10.60
C LEU A 7 -3.17 -22.75 -11.14
N GLN A 8 -2.78 -23.69 -10.27
CA GLN A 8 -2.22 -24.97 -10.69
C GLN A 8 -3.22 -25.80 -11.49
N LYS A 9 -4.48 -25.87 -11.04
CA LYS A 9 -5.53 -26.63 -11.72
C LYS A 9 -5.93 -26.03 -13.08
N LEU A 10 -5.92 -24.71 -13.19
CA LEU A 10 -6.41 -24.01 -14.38
C LEU A 10 -5.31 -23.53 -15.34
N ALA A 11 -4.03 -23.78 -15.04
CA ALA A 11 -2.91 -23.33 -15.85
C ALA A 11 -3.07 -23.73 -17.33
N GLY A 12 -2.72 -22.81 -18.24
CA GLY A 12 -2.85 -23.00 -19.68
C GLY A 12 -4.07 -22.31 -20.29
N ILE A 13 -4.53 -22.84 -21.41
CA ILE A 13 -5.60 -22.26 -22.24
C ILE A 13 -6.92 -22.90 -21.84
N GLN A 14 -7.85 -22.11 -21.32
CA GLN A 14 -9.12 -22.59 -20.79
C GLN A 14 -10.33 -21.93 -21.45
N THR A 15 -11.47 -22.61 -21.45
CA THR A 15 -12.78 -22.04 -21.80
C THR A 15 -13.69 -22.05 -20.58
N MET A 16 -14.83 -21.36 -20.60
CA MET A 16 -15.71 -21.36 -19.42
C MET A 16 -16.19 -22.77 -19.06
N GLY A 17 -16.47 -23.61 -20.07
CA GLY A 17 -16.84 -25.02 -19.86
C GLY A 17 -15.73 -25.81 -19.16
N SER A 18 -14.49 -25.75 -19.68
CA SER A 18 -13.38 -26.47 -19.06
C SER A 18 -13.08 -26.00 -17.63
N VAL A 19 -13.28 -24.71 -17.31
CA VAL A 19 -13.16 -24.20 -15.94
C VAL A 19 -14.24 -24.80 -15.03
N MET A 20 -15.49 -24.88 -15.50
CA MET A 20 -16.58 -25.52 -14.75
C MET A 20 -16.28 -26.99 -14.48
N ASP A 21 -15.79 -27.71 -15.50
CA ASP A 21 -15.51 -29.15 -15.42
C ASP A 21 -14.32 -29.44 -14.47
N ILE A 22 -13.22 -28.70 -14.60
CA ILE A 22 -12.01 -28.90 -13.78
C ILE A 22 -12.28 -28.58 -12.30
N LEU A 23 -13.01 -27.49 -12.03
CA LEU A 23 -13.30 -27.06 -10.67
C LEU A 23 -14.54 -27.74 -10.08
N LYS A 24 -15.33 -28.43 -10.90
CA LYS A 24 -16.64 -29.00 -10.55
C LYS A 24 -17.57 -27.95 -9.93
N VAL A 25 -17.69 -26.80 -10.60
CA VAL A 25 -18.51 -25.66 -10.15
C VAL A 25 -19.45 -25.18 -11.24
N ASP A 26 -20.52 -24.51 -10.83
CA ASP A 26 -21.44 -23.87 -11.76
C ASP A 26 -20.80 -22.71 -12.54
N LYS A 27 -21.51 -22.26 -13.58
CA LYS A 27 -21.07 -21.17 -14.46
C LYS A 27 -20.84 -19.85 -13.72
N ARG A 28 -21.65 -19.53 -12.70
CA ARG A 28 -21.55 -18.29 -11.94
C ARG A 28 -20.26 -18.27 -11.12
N MET A 29 -19.94 -19.38 -10.46
CA MET A 29 -18.70 -19.56 -9.71
C MET A 29 -17.47 -19.60 -10.61
N ALA A 30 -17.55 -20.27 -11.76
CA ALA A 30 -16.48 -20.26 -12.76
C ALA A 30 -16.19 -18.83 -13.26
N ILE A 31 -17.23 -18.04 -13.57
CA ILE A 31 -17.10 -16.62 -13.93
C ILE A 31 -16.42 -15.84 -12.80
N TYR A 32 -16.85 -16.05 -11.55
CA TYR A 32 -16.26 -15.38 -10.39
C TYR A 32 -14.76 -15.66 -10.26
N TYR A 33 -14.34 -16.92 -10.37
CA TYR A 33 -12.92 -17.29 -10.27
C TYR A 33 -12.08 -16.69 -11.40
N ILE A 34 -12.58 -16.75 -12.65
CA ILE A 34 -11.89 -16.15 -13.80
C ILE A 34 -11.80 -14.63 -13.66
N HIS A 35 -12.89 -13.98 -13.24
CA HIS A 35 -12.89 -12.54 -12.99
C HIS A 35 -11.87 -12.17 -11.91
N ARG A 36 -11.83 -12.92 -10.80
CA ARG A 36 -10.88 -12.70 -9.71
C ARG A 36 -9.43 -12.88 -10.18
N LEU A 37 -9.11 -14.00 -10.83
CA LEU A 37 -7.76 -14.25 -11.35
C LEU A 37 -7.34 -13.21 -12.41
N ARG A 38 -8.29 -12.71 -13.21
CA ARG A 38 -8.03 -11.64 -14.17
C ARG A 38 -7.69 -10.33 -13.48
N LYS A 39 -8.47 -9.92 -12.47
CA LYS A 39 -8.18 -8.75 -11.64
C LYS A 39 -6.81 -8.89 -10.98
N GLU A 40 -6.47 -10.12 -10.61
CA GLU A 40 -5.17 -10.46 -10.05
C GLU A 40 -4.08 -10.67 -11.10
N GLY A 41 -4.31 -10.41 -12.40
CA GLY A 41 -3.26 -10.41 -13.43
C GLY A 41 -2.78 -11.77 -13.93
N TYR A 42 -3.45 -12.86 -13.55
CA TYR A 42 -3.10 -14.21 -13.99
C TYR A 42 -3.84 -14.64 -15.27
N VAL A 43 -4.82 -13.86 -15.74
CA VAL A 43 -5.66 -14.24 -16.89
C VAL A 43 -5.59 -13.19 -17.99
N LYS A 44 -5.22 -13.62 -19.19
CA LYS A 44 -5.42 -12.85 -20.43
C LYS A 44 -6.58 -13.47 -21.21
N THR A 45 -7.59 -12.66 -21.52
CA THR A 45 -8.75 -13.12 -22.31
C THR A 45 -8.52 -12.82 -23.78
N LYS A 46 -8.77 -13.79 -24.66
CA LYS A 46 -8.77 -13.63 -26.11
C LYS A 46 -10.08 -14.18 -26.69
N ARG A 47 -10.46 -13.67 -27.86
CA ARG A 47 -11.51 -14.27 -28.70
C ARG A 47 -10.85 -15.08 -29.80
N GLN A 48 -11.35 -16.28 -30.04
CA GLN A 48 -11.01 -17.08 -31.21
C GLN A 48 -11.83 -16.61 -32.42
N SER A 49 -11.44 -17.07 -33.62
CA SER A 49 -12.12 -16.79 -34.89
C SER A 49 -13.60 -17.19 -34.89
N ASN A 50 -13.97 -18.23 -34.15
CA ASN A 50 -15.34 -18.68 -33.93
C ASN A 50 -16.10 -17.87 -32.85
N ASN A 51 -15.61 -16.69 -32.46
CA ASN A 51 -16.14 -15.81 -31.41
C ASN A 51 -16.17 -16.42 -29.99
N ARG A 52 -15.59 -17.61 -29.78
CA ARG A 52 -15.49 -18.24 -28.45
C ARG A 52 -14.44 -17.50 -27.61
N ARG A 53 -14.77 -17.24 -26.34
CA ARG A 53 -13.85 -16.65 -25.37
C ARG A 53 -12.93 -17.72 -24.80
N VAL A 54 -11.64 -17.41 -24.78
CA VAL A 54 -10.59 -18.25 -24.24
C VAL A 54 -9.81 -17.47 -23.19
N TYR A 55 -9.47 -18.14 -22.10
CA TYR A 55 -8.78 -17.61 -20.94
C TYR A 55 -7.40 -18.26 -20.85
N ASN A 56 -6.36 -17.48 -21.13
CA ASN A 56 -4.98 -17.92 -20.94
C ASN A 56 -4.58 -17.62 -19.51
N ILE A 57 -4.48 -18.67 -18.70
CA ILE A 57 -4.20 -18.60 -17.26
C ILE A 57 -2.75 -19.00 -17.04
N SER A 58 -1.94 -18.09 -16.49
CA SER A 58 -0.53 -18.34 -16.19
C SER A 58 -0.30 -18.48 -14.70
N LEU A 59 0.66 -19.35 -14.34
CA LEU A 59 1.14 -19.46 -12.95
C LEU A 59 1.83 -18.17 -12.50
N GLU A 60 2.52 -17.53 -13.43
CA GLU A 60 3.15 -16.23 -13.24
C GLU A 60 2.18 -15.09 -13.55
N ASN A 61 2.30 -14.01 -12.79
CA ASN A 61 1.47 -12.83 -12.96
C ASN A 61 1.98 -11.97 -14.12
N LYS A 62 1.13 -11.74 -15.13
CA LYS A 62 1.52 -11.02 -16.35
C LYS A 62 1.31 -9.51 -16.29
N LEU A 63 0.69 -8.97 -15.23
CA LEU A 63 0.54 -7.52 -15.08
C LEU A 63 1.84 -6.82 -14.64
N GLY A 64 2.89 -7.57 -14.31
CA GLY A 64 4.08 -7.03 -13.67
C GLY A 64 3.75 -6.63 -12.22
N GLY A 65 4.52 -7.11 -11.25
CA GLY A 65 4.29 -6.70 -9.87
C GLY A 65 4.84 -5.30 -9.64
N LYS A 66 4.10 -4.46 -8.91
CA LYS A 66 4.62 -3.15 -8.45
C LYS A 66 5.21 -3.30 -7.05
N SER A 67 6.34 -2.66 -6.81
CA SER A 67 6.92 -2.54 -5.48
C SER A 67 6.42 -1.28 -4.78
N TYR A 68 6.29 -1.34 -3.45
CA TYR A 68 6.06 -0.14 -2.64
C TYR A 68 7.19 0.89 -2.82
N TYR A 69 8.43 0.45 -3.01
CA TYR A 69 9.55 1.36 -3.25
C TYR A 69 9.48 2.00 -4.63
N GLU A 70 8.96 1.30 -5.64
CA GLU A 70 8.71 1.90 -6.95
C GLU A 70 7.68 3.03 -6.84
N ILE A 71 6.59 2.83 -6.08
CA ILE A 71 5.57 3.87 -5.84
C ILE A 71 6.15 5.06 -5.06
N ILE A 72 6.94 4.83 -4.01
CA ILE A 72 7.62 5.91 -3.27
C ILE A 72 8.56 6.69 -4.20
N ASN A 73 9.39 5.99 -4.96
CA ASN A 73 10.37 6.59 -5.87
C ASN A 73 9.70 7.37 -7.02
N GLN A 74 8.47 7.05 -7.41
CA GLN A 74 7.73 7.82 -8.41
C GLN A 74 7.34 9.22 -7.90
N HIS A 75 7.14 9.38 -6.59
CA HIS A 75 6.62 10.61 -6.00
C HIS A 75 7.63 11.41 -5.19
N SER A 76 8.66 10.74 -4.66
CA SER A 76 9.62 11.35 -3.76
C SER A 76 10.86 11.87 -4.48
N PRO A 77 11.40 13.05 -4.11
CA PRO A 77 12.74 13.47 -4.55
C PRO A 77 13.82 12.52 -4.01
N ILE A 78 13.60 11.95 -2.82
CA ILE A 78 14.52 11.02 -2.18
C ILE A 78 14.27 9.62 -2.72
N LYS A 79 15.28 9.05 -3.39
CA LYS A 79 15.19 7.69 -3.95
C LYS A 79 15.67 6.63 -2.96
N ILE A 80 14.90 5.56 -2.88
CA ILE A 80 15.23 4.33 -2.15
C ILE A 80 15.84 3.35 -3.16
N SER A 81 17.08 2.92 -2.89
CA SER A 81 17.71 1.79 -3.59
C SER A 81 17.76 0.61 -2.62
N THR A 82 17.20 -0.54 -3.03
CA THR A 82 17.28 -1.78 -2.26
C THR A 82 17.82 -2.91 -3.13
N PRO A 83 18.70 -3.78 -2.59
CA PRO A 83 19.24 -4.91 -3.35
C PRO A 83 18.17 -5.96 -3.68
N VAL A 84 17.09 -6.02 -2.89
CA VAL A 84 15.95 -6.90 -3.12
C VAL A 84 14.70 -6.05 -3.29
N ILE A 85 14.01 -6.21 -4.43
CA ILE A 85 12.75 -5.53 -4.73
C ILE A 85 11.62 -6.54 -4.59
N TYR A 86 10.89 -6.47 -3.46
CA TYR A 86 9.67 -7.24 -3.30
C TYR A 86 8.57 -6.66 -4.17
N ARG A 87 8.03 -7.48 -5.09
CA ARG A 87 6.97 -7.09 -6.02
C ARG A 87 5.63 -7.65 -5.59
N ILE A 88 4.61 -6.79 -5.57
CA ILE A 88 3.23 -7.18 -5.26
C ILE A 88 2.54 -7.55 -6.55
N TYR A 89 2.11 -8.80 -6.62
CA TYR A 89 1.43 -9.37 -7.76
C TYR A 89 -0.07 -9.44 -7.51
N GLY A 90 -0.85 -9.00 -8.51
CA GLY A 90 -2.30 -9.18 -8.56
C GLY A 90 -3.12 -8.16 -7.79
N LYS A 91 -2.49 -7.08 -7.36
CA LYS A 91 -3.16 -5.86 -6.94
C LYS A 91 -2.19 -4.70 -7.18
N GLU A 92 -2.72 -3.57 -7.63
CA GLU A 92 -1.99 -2.31 -7.59
C GLU A 92 -2.04 -1.75 -6.15
N PRO A 93 -0.89 -1.61 -5.46
CA PRO A 93 -0.89 -1.07 -4.11
C PRO A 93 -1.33 0.39 -4.12
N SER A 94 -2.21 0.77 -3.19
CA SER A 94 -2.62 2.17 -3.06
C SER A 94 -1.53 3.02 -2.41
N LEU A 95 -1.62 4.35 -2.55
CA LEU A 95 -0.70 5.28 -1.91
C LEU A 95 -0.80 5.16 -0.38
N GLU A 96 -2.02 4.96 0.12
CA GLU A 96 -2.32 4.74 1.53
C GLU A 96 -1.67 3.45 2.04
N GLU A 97 -1.81 2.33 1.32
CA GLU A 97 -1.13 1.07 1.66
C GLU A 97 0.39 1.23 1.66
N THR A 98 0.92 1.95 0.66
CA THR A 98 2.35 2.22 0.50
C THR A 98 2.91 3.04 1.66
N LEU A 99 2.19 4.07 2.10
CA LEU A 99 2.59 4.89 3.25
C LEU A 99 2.63 4.07 4.54
N ILE A 100 1.59 3.27 4.80
CA ILE A 100 1.54 2.40 5.98
C ILE A 100 2.67 1.37 5.94
N TYR A 101 2.94 0.77 4.77
CA TYR A 101 4.09 -0.11 4.60
C TYR A 101 5.40 0.60 4.96
N ALA A 102 5.64 1.80 4.44
CA ALA A 102 6.84 2.58 4.71
C ALA A 102 7.06 2.81 6.22
N ILE A 103 6.01 3.22 6.95
CA ILE A 103 6.05 3.43 8.41
C ILE A 103 6.38 2.14 9.16
N LYS A 104 5.85 1.00 8.69
CA LYS A 104 6.10 -0.30 9.32
C LYS A 104 7.52 -0.82 9.10
N THR A 105 8.22 -0.39 8.06
CA THR A 105 9.62 -0.78 7.84
C THR A 105 10.56 -0.32 8.96
N LYS A 106 10.17 0.73 9.71
CA LYS A 106 11.02 1.39 10.72
C LYS A 106 12.36 1.91 10.18
N SER A 107 12.50 2.01 8.86
CA SER A 107 13.67 2.56 8.19
C SER A 107 13.52 4.08 8.05
N ILE A 108 14.46 4.85 8.61
CA ILE A 108 14.46 6.32 8.56
C ILE A 108 14.34 6.79 7.10
N ARG A 109 15.22 6.31 6.22
CA ARG A 109 15.23 6.69 4.80
C ARG A 109 13.91 6.36 4.10
N THR A 110 13.34 5.18 4.39
CA THR A 110 12.07 4.77 3.78
C THR A 110 10.91 5.66 4.25
N ILE A 111 10.86 5.96 5.55
CA ILE A 111 9.83 6.82 6.12
C ILE A 111 9.99 8.25 5.59
N LEU A 112 11.21 8.78 5.60
CA LEU A 112 11.53 10.11 5.08
C LEU A 112 11.08 10.24 3.64
N ALA A 113 11.49 9.32 2.76
CA ALA A 113 11.10 9.33 1.35
C ALA A 113 9.57 9.19 1.17
N SER A 114 8.88 8.46 2.04
CA SER A 114 7.43 8.29 1.96
C SER A 114 6.63 9.54 2.34
N LEU A 115 7.24 10.57 2.96
CA LEU A 115 6.54 11.82 3.29
C LEU A 115 5.93 12.48 2.04
N ALA A 116 6.55 12.32 0.88
CA ALA A 116 6.04 12.78 -0.41
C ALA A 116 4.62 12.26 -0.73
N LEU A 117 4.29 11.05 -0.26
CA LEU A 117 3.00 10.42 -0.53
C LEU A 117 1.84 11.20 0.09
N PHE A 118 2.04 11.89 1.21
CA PHE A 118 1.00 12.73 1.82
C PHE A 118 0.47 13.79 0.84
N GLY A 119 1.34 14.35 -0.02
CA GLY A 119 0.93 15.30 -1.06
C GLY A 119 0.00 14.72 -2.12
N LYS A 120 -0.13 13.39 -2.20
CA LYS A 120 -0.96 12.68 -3.18
C LYS A 120 -2.14 11.92 -2.56
N ILE A 121 -2.23 11.83 -1.24
CA ILE A 121 -3.33 11.12 -0.57
C ILE A 121 -4.64 11.90 -0.70
N ILE A 122 -5.64 11.22 -1.24
CA ILE A 122 -7.00 11.74 -1.44
C ILE A 122 -7.94 11.04 -0.45
N ASN A 123 -7.78 9.73 -0.24
CA ASN A 123 -8.71 8.91 0.52
C ASN A 123 -8.28 8.78 1.99
N TRP A 124 -8.53 9.84 2.77
CA TRP A 124 -8.24 9.85 4.21
C TRP A 124 -8.97 8.75 5.01
N VAL A 125 -10.15 8.32 4.54
CA VAL A 125 -10.93 7.26 5.22
C VAL A 125 -10.23 5.91 5.07
N GLU A 126 -9.75 5.61 3.86
CA GLU A 126 -8.97 4.40 3.61
C GLU A 126 -7.66 4.41 4.39
N LEU A 127 -6.91 5.53 4.38
CA LEU A 127 -5.69 5.67 5.17
C LEU A 127 -5.95 5.41 6.65
N TYR A 128 -7.02 5.98 7.21
CA TYR A 128 -7.39 5.77 8.61
C TYR A 128 -7.66 4.31 8.91
N ASN A 129 -8.46 3.64 8.08
CA ASN A 129 -8.83 2.25 8.29
C ASN A 129 -7.59 1.32 8.22
N ILE A 130 -6.66 1.59 7.31
CA ILE A 130 -5.42 0.81 7.20
C ILE A 130 -4.51 1.11 8.39
N ALA A 131 -4.34 2.39 8.76
CA ALA A 131 -3.55 2.79 9.92
C ALA A 131 -4.07 2.14 11.21
N LYS A 132 -5.40 2.14 11.40
CA LYS A 132 -6.07 1.53 12.55
C LYS A 132 -5.88 0.03 12.63
N LYS A 133 -5.99 -0.66 11.50
CA LYS A 133 -5.68 -2.10 11.44
C LYS A 133 -4.23 -2.43 11.81
N ASN A 134 -3.33 -1.46 11.70
CA ASN A 134 -1.91 -1.63 12.00
C ASN A 134 -1.49 -0.96 13.32
N ASN A 135 -2.42 -0.34 14.07
CA ASN A 135 -2.15 0.41 15.31
C ASN A 135 -1.04 1.49 15.14
N ILE A 136 -1.07 2.25 14.04
CA ILE A 136 -0.08 3.30 13.75
C ILE A 136 -0.71 4.66 13.40
N GLU A 137 -1.96 4.89 13.81
CA GLU A 137 -2.73 6.07 13.43
C GLU A 137 -2.07 7.38 13.91
N ARG A 138 -1.47 7.35 15.11
CA ARG A 138 -0.78 8.51 15.68
C ARG A 138 0.51 8.81 14.94
N GLN A 139 1.26 7.78 14.55
CA GLN A 139 2.47 7.91 13.74
C GLN A 139 2.12 8.53 12.39
N VAL A 140 1.02 8.10 11.76
CA VAL A 140 0.53 8.71 10.51
C VAL A 140 0.17 10.20 10.73
N GLY A 141 -0.53 10.54 11.81
CA GLY A 141 -0.87 11.92 12.14
C GLY A 141 0.36 12.82 12.37
N ALA A 142 1.35 12.32 13.13
CA ALA A 142 2.60 13.02 13.38
C ALA A 142 3.40 13.25 12.10
N LEU A 143 3.51 12.24 11.24
CA LEU A 143 4.21 12.33 9.96
C LEU A 143 3.47 13.21 8.95
N TYR A 144 2.14 13.27 9.01
CA TYR A 144 1.35 14.22 8.22
C TYR A 144 1.66 15.66 8.60
N ASP A 145 1.64 15.99 9.90
CA ASP A 145 1.94 17.35 10.36
C ASP A 145 3.41 17.70 10.06
N LEU A 146 4.32 16.72 10.07
CA LEU A 146 5.70 16.89 9.61
C LEU A 146 5.78 17.18 8.10
N ALA A 147 5.10 16.39 7.26
CA ALA A 147 5.08 16.59 5.82
C ALA A 147 4.52 17.97 5.44
N ARG A 148 3.55 18.51 6.20
CA ARG A 148 3.02 19.86 6.00
C ARG A 148 4.03 20.98 6.24
N GLN A 149 5.12 20.74 6.95
CA GLN A 149 6.15 21.74 7.16
C GLN A 149 7.05 21.92 5.92
N ILE A 150 7.08 20.94 5.02
CA ILE A 150 8.03 20.88 3.91
C ILE A 150 7.36 20.93 2.54
N MET A 151 6.09 20.52 2.44
CA MET A 151 5.36 20.51 1.17
C MET A 151 3.88 20.80 1.36
N LYS A 152 3.21 21.17 0.26
CA LYS A 152 1.76 21.34 0.25
C LYS A 152 1.08 19.98 0.32
N VAL A 153 0.41 19.71 1.43
CA VAL A 153 -0.38 18.49 1.66
C VAL A 153 -1.86 18.85 1.72
N ARG A 154 -2.72 18.00 1.16
CA ARG A 154 -4.18 18.17 1.27
C ARG A 154 -4.61 18.09 2.73
N LYS A 155 -5.58 18.91 3.14
CA LYS A 155 -6.10 18.90 4.51
C LYS A 155 -6.62 17.51 4.90
N MET A 156 -6.06 16.95 5.96
CA MET A 156 -6.54 15.74 6.63
C MET A 156 -7.99 15.90 7.10
N SER A 157 -8.78 14.84 6.98
CA SER A 157 -10.18 14.90 7.39
C SER A 157 -10.31 15.17 8.90
N PRO A 158 -11.24 16.04 9.33
CA PRO A 158 -11.43 16.32 10.76
C PRO A 158 -11.70 15.05 11.58
N LYS A 159 -12.45 14.11 10.99
CA LYS A 159 -12.77 12.81 11.59
C LYS A 159 -11.53 11.93 11.81
N PHE A 160 -10.57 11.93 10.88
CA PHE A 160 -9.28 11.26 11.09
C PHE A 160 -8.59 11.88 12.29
N ARG A 161 -8.42 13.21 12.29
CA ARG A 161 -7.68 13.92 13.34
C ARG A 161 -8.29 13.69 14.72
N SER A 162 -9.60 13.90 14.88
CA SER A 162 -10.26 13.73 16.18
C SER A 162 -10.21 12.29 16.70
N SER A 163 -10.28 11.30 15.80
CA SER A 163 -10.24 9.88 16.19
C SER A 163 -8.84 9.39 16.58
N THR A 164 -7.80 10.13 16.22
CA THR A 164 -6.40 9.69 16.34
C THR A 164 -5.60 10.48 17.37
N LEU A 165 -6.08 11.66 17.78
CA LEU A 165 -5.42 12.41 18.83
C LEU A 165 -5.36 11.61 20.15
N PRO A 166 -4.22 11.68 20.87
CA PRO A 166 -4.06 10.98 22.13
C PRO A 166 -5.04 11.52 23.18
N LYS A 167 -5.65 10.63 23.95
CA LYS A 167 -6.40 11.00 25.17
C LYS A 167 -5.42 11.38 26.29
N GLU A 168 -5.91 12.03 27.35
CA GLU A 168 -5.11 12.66 28.43
C GLU A 168 -4.05 11.76 29.11
N LYS A 169 -4.11 10.43 28.96
CA LYS A 169 -3.18 9.46 29.58
C LYS A 169 -2.34 8.64 28.60
N TYR A 170 -2.29 9.03 27.32
CA TYR A 170 -1.50 8.27 26.33
C TYR A 170 0.01 8.41 26.55
N LYS A 171 0.71 7.27 26.48
CA LYS A 171 2.16 7.22 26.52
C LYS A 171 2.74 7.69 25.18
N PHE A 172 3.94 8.27 25.25
CA PHE A 172 4.71 8.56 24.05
C PHE A 172 5.11 7.25 23.37
N GLU A 173 4.95 7.21 22.05
CA GLU A 173 5.44 6.12 21.21
C GLU A 173 6.48 6.63 20.22
N TYR A 174 7.20 5.72 19.57
CA TYR A 174 8.23 6.06 18.60
C TYR A 174 7.75 5.72 17.19
N VAL A 175 8.06 6.57 16.19
CA VAL A 175 7.96 6.14 14.79
C VAL A 175 9.00 5.06 14.52
N VAL A 176 10.26 5.30 14.89
CA VAL A 176 11.37 4.35 14.83
C VAL A 176 11.89 4.11 16.25
N PRO A 177 11.94 2.86 16.75
CA PRO A 177 12.27 2.58 18.14
C PRO A 177 13.56 3.26 18.61
N LYS A 178 13.52 3.88 19.79
CA LYS A 178 14.65 4.55 20.46
C LYS A 178 15.22 5.78 19.74
N LEU A 179 14.63 6.22 18.62
CA LEU A 179 15.07 7.40 17.89
C LEU A 179 14.11 8.58 18.07
N LYS A 180 14.66 9.72 18.46
CA LYS A 180 13.92 10.99 18.60
C LYS A 180 14.82 12.17 18.28
N SER A 181 14.22 13.25 17.80
CA SER A 181 14.86 14.55 17.61
C SER A 181 14.32 15.56 18.63
N ARG A 182 14.99 16.72 18.72
CA ARG A 182 14.50 17.89 19.48
C ARG A 182 13.83 18.93 18.59
N ASP A 183 13.87 18.74 17.27
CA ASP A 183 13.47 19.79 16.31
C ASP A 183 11.96 19.94 16.13
N PHE A 184 11.19 18.89 16.43
CA PHE A 184 9.75 18.82 16.15
C PHE A 184 8.89 18.65 17.40
N THR A 185 9.38 19.09 18.57
CA THR A 185 8.72 18.91 19.87
C THR A 185 7.26 19.37 19.90
N GLY A 186 6.89 20.40 19.13
CA GLY A 186 5.50 20.83 18.99
C GLY A 186 4.59 19.75 18.39
N ILE A 187 5.00 19.12 17.29
CA ILE A 187 4.29 18.00 16.67
C ILE A 187 4.30 16.80 17.61
N GLU A 188 5.45 16.48 18.20
CA GLU A 188 5.60 15.33 19.08
C GLU A 188 4.67 15.40 20.30
N LYS A 189 4.49 16.59 20.89
CA LYS A 189 3.59 16.81 22.04
C LYS A 189 2.12 16.61 21.67
N ILE A 190 1.69 17.07 20.49
CA ILE A 190 0.30 16.94 20.01
C ILE A 190 -0.06 15.46 19.82
N TRP A 191 0.82 14.70 19.16
CA TRP A 191 0.54 13.32 18.79
C TRP A 191 1.01 12.29 19.83
N LYS A 192 1.81 12.73 20.81
CA LYS A 192 2.55 11.86 21.75
C LYS A 192 3.37 10.82 20.97
N ILE A 193 4.07 11.27 19.92
CA ILE A 193 4.91 10.45 19.03
C ILE A 193 6.28 11.10 18.91
N TYR A 194 7.35 10.36 19.15
CA TYR A 194 8.71 10.79 18.87
C TYR A 194 9.05 10.64 17.39
N LEU A 195 9.54 11.73 16.79
CA LEU A 195 9.95 11.80 15.40
C LEU A 195 11.47 11.60 15.28
N PRO A 196 11.96 10.72 14.40
CA PRO A 196 13.37 10.38 14.29
C PRO A 196 14.15 11.31 13.35
N PHE A 197 13.59 12.46 12.96
CA PHE A 197 14.15 13.36 11.94
C PHE A 197 14.58 14.68 12.55
N ASN A 198 15.67 15.23 12.04
CA ASN A 198 16.08 16.61 12.27
C ASN A 198 15.61 17.50 11.10
N LYS A 199 15.63 18.82 11.30
CA LYS A 199 15.31 19.80 10.24
C LYS A 199 16.19 19.61 8.99
N LYS A 200 17.47 19.29 9.20
CA LYS A 200 18.42 19.03 8.11
C LYS A 200 18.00 17.86 7.22
N ASP A 201 17.44 16.81 7.80
CA ASP A 201 16.95 15.65 7.03
C ASP A 201 15.80 16.03 6.09
N LEU A 202 15.06 17.10 6.43
CA LEU A 202 13.96 17.60 5.62
C LEU A 202 14.39 18.58 4.52
N GLU A 203 15.65 19.02 4.51
CA GLU A 203 16.16 19.91 3.46
C GLU A 203 16.25 19.20 2.11
N GLU A 204 16.34 17.87 2.09
CA GLU A 204 16.27 17.05 0.86
C GLU A 204 14.94 17.18 0.08
N TYR A 205 13.94 17.86 0.67
CA TYR A 205 12.66 18.16 0.04
C TYR A 205 12.53 19.59 -0.52
N LYS A 206 13.51 20.46 -0.27
CA LYS A 206 13.56 21.82 -0.83
C LYS A 206 14.30 21.82 -2.16
#